data_AF-A0A958KTP2-F1
#
_entry.id   AF-A0A958KTP2-F1
#
_cell.length_a   1.000
_cell.length_b   1.000
_cell.length_c   1.000
_cell.angle_alpha   90.00
_cell.angle_beta   90.00
_cell.angle_gamma   90.00
#
_symmetry.space_group_name_H-M   'P 1'
#
loop_
_entity.id
_entity.type
_entity.pdbx_description
1 polymer ?
#
loop_
_entity_poly.entity_id
_entity_poly.type
_entity_poly.pdbx_seq_one_letter_code
_entity_poly.pdbx_strand_id
1 'polypeptide(L)'
;MFKRLSLILLAILLVLGGGYLILNYETILSVWDEMYGPKDTREIVAQVTRIEGNPKLKLPKRLVYKNIRESQQLRYYDTIQTDEKSYATIAFTNGLVLDLEPNSLLVLEKSLDGESGGVVISFLQGNFKVVQEGKAGKVFLNKDSQVLDTSGRLPPKETIIIAPELDQLDAGEEESVATPTPTPPPVQISRPRPTPKPTPVRAKESLPDDYIASVVKKQKPFLNRCYAQHLRLNPNASGKMSISFTVEPDGNVTSVRILRSTIADPRLQKCTLTVLERMKFKTFDGDPIVVNYPINFE
;
A
#
# COMPACT_ATOMS: atom_id res chain seq x y z
N MET A 1 -60.91 -13.70 1.13
CA MET A 1 -60.09 -12.70 1.87
C MET A 1 -58.66 -13.20 2.15
N PHE A 2 -58.48 -14.39 2.72
CA PHE A 2 -57.16 -14.94 3.13
C PHE A 2 -56.06 -14.99 2.03
N LYS A 3 -56.38 -15.39 0.79
CA LYS A 3 -55.38 -15.47 -0.30
C LYS A 3 -54.78 -14.11 -0.70
N ARG A 4 -55.57 -13.03 -0.64
CA ARG A 4 -55.09 -11.68 -0.96
C ARG A 4 -54.21 -11.13 0.15
N LEU A 5 -54.53 -11.42 1.41
CA LEU A 5 -53.70 -11.03 2.56
C LEU A 5 -52.34 -11.75 2.54
N SER A 6 -52.35 -13.05 2.20
CA SER A 6 -51.12 -13.85 2.07
C SER A 6 -50.19 -13.35 0.96
N LEU A 7 -50.74 -12.96 -0.21
CA LEU A 7 -49.96 -12.41 -1.31
C LEU A 7 -49.34 -11.04 -0.98
N ILE A 8 -50.08 -10.18 -0.27
CA ILE A 8 -49.57 -8.87 0.17
C ILE A 8 -48.41 -9.04 1.16
N LEU A 9 -48.53 -9.97 2.11
CA LEU A 9 -47.51 -10.22 3.12
C LEU A 9 -46.22 -10.79 2.50
N LEU A 10 -46.36 -11.64 1.48
CA LEU A 10 -45.23 -12.19 0.72
C LEU A 10 -44.53 -11.12 -0.14
N ALA A 11 -45.29 -10.21 -0.75
CA ALA A 11 -44.73 -9.08 -1.48
C ALA A 11 -43.96 -8.12 -0.56
N ILE A 12 -44.49 -7.85 0.64
CA ILE A 12 -43.80 -7.02 1.65
C ILE A 12 -42.49 -7.67 2.09
N LEU A 13 -42.48 -8.98 2.36
CA LEU A 13 -41.26 -9.71 2.73
C LEU A 13 -40.21 -9.70 1.61
N LEU A 14 -40.61 -9.80 0.34
CA LEU A 14 -39.69 -9.71 -0.79
C LEU A 14 -39.10 -8.31 -0.94
N VAL A 15 -39.89 -7.25 -0.74
CA VAL A 15 -39.40 -5.87 -0.79
C VAL A 15 -38.48 -5.56 0.38
N LEU A 16 -38.83 -6.00 1.60
CA LEU A 16 -37.98 -5.83 2.78
C LEU A 16 -36.68 -6.65 2.67
N GLY A 17 -36.76 -7.89 2.19
CA GLY A 17 -35.58 -8.73 1.94
C GLY A 17 -34.68 -8.17 0.84
N GLY A 18 -35.26 -7.71 -0.28
CA GLY A 18 -34.53 -7.04 -1.35
C GLY A 18 -33.88 -5.74 -0.89
N GLY A 19 -34.60 -4.92 -0.12
CA GLY A 19 -34.06 -3.71 0.50
C GLY A 19 -32.91 -4.00 1.46
N TYR A 20 -33.01 -5.05 2.27
CA TYR A 20 -31.93 -5.47 3.17
C TYR A 20 -30.68 -5.92 2.42
N LEU A 21 -30.85 -6.70 1.33
CA LEU A 21 -29.73 -7.13 0.48
C LEU A 21 -29.04 -5.94 -0.19
N ILE A 22 -29.81 -4.98 -0.71
CA ILE A 22 -29.27 -3.78 -1.37
C ILE A 22 -28.54 -2.90 -0.36
N LEU A 23 -29.09 -2.68 0.83
CA LEU A 23 -28.47 -1.82 1.85
C LEU A 23 -27.21 -2.43 2.45
N ASN A 24 -27.07 -3.76 2.44
CA ASN A 24 -25.96 -4.48 3.06
C ASN A 24 -25.09 -5.23 2.04
N TYR A 25 -25.17 -4.87 0.76
CA TYR A 25 -24.55 -5.63 -0.33
C TYR A 25 -23.03 -5.76 -0.17
N GLU A 26 -22.33 -4.73 0.33
CA GLU A 26 -20.88 -4.80 0.58
C GLU A 26 -20.51 -5.83 1.65
N THR A 27 -21.29 -5.85 2.75
CA THR A 27 -21.12 -6.84 3.82
C THR A 27 -21.37 -8.24 3.28
N ILE A 28 -22.44 -8.42 2.51
CA ILE A 28 -22.80 -9.71 1.90
C ILE A 28 -21.72 -10.18 0.93
N LEU A 29 -21.22 -9.30 0.07
CA LEU A 29 -20.13 -9.61 -0.85
C LEU A 29 -18.85 -9.95 -0.10
N SER A 30 -18.55 -9.27 1.01
CA SER A 30 -17.38 -9.58 1.83
C SER A 30 -17.46 -10.99 2.45
N VAL A 31 -18.64 -11.37 2.96
CA VAL A 31 -18.88 -12.69 3.55
C VAL A 31 -18.89 -13.78 2.46
N TRP A 32 -19.50 -13.50 1.31
CA TRP A 32 -19.53 -14.45 0.19
C TRP A 32 -18.14 -14.70 -0.38
N ASP A 33 -17.32 -13.67 -0.51
CA ASP A 33 -15.93 -13.75 -0.95
C ASP A 33 -15.05 -14.48 0.07
N GLU A 34 -15.32 -14.32 1.37
CA GLU A 34 -14.66 -15.07 2.44
C GLU A 34 -15.03 -16.56 2.40
N MET A 35 -16.28 -16.88 2.05
CA MET A 35 -16.81 -18.26 2.05
C MET A 35 -16.56 -19.02 0.74
N TYR A 36 -16.62 -18.35 -0.41
CA TYR A 36 -16.60 -18.95 -1.74
C TYR A 36 -15.55 -18.35 -2.68
N GLY A 37 -14.87 -17.28 -2.26
CA GLY A 37 -13.79 -16.69 -3.03
C GLY A 37 -12.57 -17.62 -3.15
N PRO A 38 -11.70 -17.40 -4.14
CA PRO A 38 -10.47 -18.16 -4.28
C PRO A 38 -9.63 -17.99 -3.01
N LYS A 39 -9.32 -19.11 -2.36
CA LYS A 39 -8.51 -19.10 -1.13
C LYS A 39 -7.17 -18.43 -1.39
N ASP A 40 -6.84 -17.46 -0.55
CA ASP A 40 -5.57 -16.77 -0.62
C ASP A 40 -4.45 -17.68 -0.09
N THR A 41 -3.63 -18.20 -1.00
CA THR A 41 -2.54 -19.14 -0.71
C THR A 41 -1.20 -18.45 -0.46
N ARG A 42 -1.14 -17.11 -0.51
CA ARG A 42 0.11 -16.36 -0.26
C ARG A 42 0.60 -16.63 1.16
N GLU A 43 1.91 -16.65 1.39
CA GLU A 43 2.46 -16.90 2.73
C GLU A 43 2.08 -15.81 3.74
N ILE A 44 1.76 -16.21 4.97
CA ILE A 44 1.47 -15.29 6.09
C ILE A 44 2.79 -14.80 6.66
N VAL A 45 2.91 -13.49 6.80
CA VAL A 45 4.15 -12.84 7.23
C VAL A 45 3.98 -11.99 8.48
N ALA A 46 2.74 -11.61 8.78
CA ALA A 46 2.42 -10.82 9.95
C ALA A 46 0.95 -11.00 10.36
N GLN A 47 0.61 -10.44 11.51
CA GLN A 47 -0.73 -10.39 12.04
C GLN A 47 -0.98 -9.03 12.69
N VAL A 48 -2.19 -8.48 12.50
CA VAL A 48 -2.64 -7.30 13.21
C VAL A 48 -3.05 -7.69 14.62
N THR A 49 -2.38 -7.14 15.63
CA THR A 49 -2.63 -7.47 17.04
C THR A 49 -3.51 -6.46 17.75
N ARG A 50 -3.50 -5.20 17.29
CA ARG A 50 -4.32 -4.12 17.85
C ARG A 50 -4.74 -3.14 16.76
N ILE A 51 -5.95 -2.62 16.89
CA ILE A 51 -6.45 -1.53 16.04
C ILE A 51 -7.03 -0.41 16.89
N GLU A 52 -6.91 0.81 16.40
CA GLU A 52 -7.70 1.96 16.87
C GLU A 52 -8.17 2.72 15.64
N GLY A 53 -9.40 3.26 15.66
CA GLY A 53 -10.02 3.86 14.48
C GLY A 53 -10.34 2.83 13.39
N ASN A 54 -10.15 3.21 12.12
CA ASN A 54 -10.50 2.39 10.96
C ASN A 54 -9.32 2.17 9.99
N PRO A 55 -8.25 1.47 10.42
CA PRO A 55 -7.17 1.11 9.51
C PRO A 55 -7.71 0.20 8.41
N LYS A 56 -7.19 0.36 7.19
CA LYS A 56 -7.67 -0.33 5.99
C LYS A 56 -6.61 -1.24 5.38
N LEU A 57 -7.05 -2.34 4.79
CA LEU A 57 -6.25 -3.34 4.09
C LEU A 57 -6.65 -3.39 2.63
N LYS A 58 -5.67 -3.38 1.75
CA LYS A 58 -5.82 -3.63 0.32
C LYS A 58 -4.99 -4.84 -0.10
N LEU A 59 -5.66 -5.78 -0.77
CA LEU A 59 -5.05 -6.97 -1.35
C LEU A 59 -4.44 -6.61 -2.72
N PRO A 60 -3.34 -7.24 -3.16
CA PRO A 60 -2.58 -6.83 -4.34
C PRO A 60 -3.35 -6.88 -5.67
N LYS A 61 -4.37 -7.75 -5.76
CA LYS A 61 -5.22 -7.90 -6.95
C LYS A 61 -6.53 -7.11 -6.85
N ARG A 62 -6.72 -6.34 -5.77
CA ARG A 62 -7.92 -5.54 -5.55
C ARG A 62 -7.54 -4.07 -5.42
N LEU A 63 -8.41 -3.22 -5.94
CA LEU A 63 -8.19 -1.78 -5.90
C LEU A 63 -8.93 -1.15 -4.70
N VAL A 64 -10.05 -1.75 -4.26
CA VAL A 64 -10.77 -1.42 -3.00
C VAL A 64 -9.97 -1.77 -1.73
N TYR A 65 -10.00 -0.82 -0.79
CA TYR A 65 -9.58 -0.99 0.60
C TYR A 65 -10.73 -1.51 1.47
N LYS A 66 -10.47 -2.53 2.29
CA LYS A 66 -11.42 -3.08 3.27
C LYS A 66 -10.97 -2.74 4.70
N ASN A 67 -11.89 -2.67 5.65
CA ASN A 67 -11.53 -2.45 7.05
C ASN A 67 -10.72 -3.63 7.60
N ILE A 68 -9.64 -3.33 8.31
CA ILE A 68 -8.85 -4.31 9.05
C ILE A 68 -9.60 -4.74 10.31
N ARG A 69 -9.44 -6.00 10.66
CA ARG A 69 -9.90 -6.58 11.93
C ARG A 69 -8.73 -6.90 12.83
N GLU A 70 -8.96 -6.96 14.13
CA GLU A 70 -7.99 -7.56 15.03
C GLU A 70 -7.77 -9.02 14.67
N SER A 71 -6.56 -9.52 14.91
CA SER A 71 -6.10 -10.85 14.50
C SER A 71 -6.06 -11.08 12.99
N GLN A 72 -6.26 -10.06 12.15
CA GLN A 72 -6.16 -10.17 10.71
C GLN A 72 -4.76 -10.66 10.31
N GLN A 73 -4.71 -11.79 9.61
CA GLN A 73 -3.48 -12.31 9.02
C GLN A 73 -3.11 -11.49 7.79
N LEU A 74 -1.84 -11.11 7.71
CA LEU A 74 -1.25 -10.33 6.63
C LEU A 74 -0.27 -11.19 5.84
N ARG A 75 -0.29 -11.01 4.52
CA ARG A 75 0.47 -11.80 3.55
C ARG A 75 1.32 -10.89 2.68
N TYR A 76 2.28 -11.47 1.97
CA TYR A 76 3.09 -10.71 1.01
C TYR A 76 2.21 -9.96 0.01
N TYR A 77 2.58 -8.71 -0.25
CA TYR A 77 1.95 -7.72 -1.12
C TYR A 77 0.65 -7.10 -0.60
N ASP A 78 0.32 -7.34 0.68
CA ASP A 78 -0.75 -6.59 1.35
C ASP A 78 -0.32 -5.14 1.60
N THR A 79 -1.28 -4.22 1.48
CA THR A 79 -1.11 -2.80 1.76
C THR A 79 -1.99 -2.40 2.95
N ILE A 80 -1.40 -1.77 3.95
CA ILE A 80 -2.07 -1.29 5.16
C ILE A 80 -2.06 0.22 5.16
N GLN A 81 -3.21 0.84 5.39
CA GLN A 81 -3.38 2.29 5.45
C GLN A 81 -4.00 2.70 6.79
N THR A 82 -3.45 3.73 7.41
CA THR A 82 -4.06 4.48 8.49
C THR A 82 -4.40 5.90 8.03
N ASP A 83 -5.61 6.35 8.33
CA ASP A 83 -6.03 7.75 8.26
C ASP A 83 -5.56 8.57 9.49
N GLU A 84 -6.04 9.81 9.62
CA GLU A 84 -5.69 10.76 10.69
C GLU A 84 -6.01 10.29 12.12
N LYS A 85 -6.89 9.30 12.29
CA LYS A 85 -7.40 8.83 13.59
C LYS A 85 -7.30 7.33 13.75
N SER A 86 -6.54 6.67 12.89
CA SER A 86 -6.36 5.22 12.94
C SER A 86 -4.92 4.84 13.20
N TYR A 87 -4.81 3.73 13.92
CA TYR A 87 -3.57 3.11 14.34
C TYR A 87 -3.70 1.62 14.15
N ALA A 88 -2.59 0.96 13.86
CA ALA A 88 -2.55 -0.50 13.79
C ALA A 88 -1.23 -0.99 14.35
N THR A 89 -1.29 -1.96 15.25
CA THR A 89 -0.11 -2.71 15.70
C THR A 89 -0.01 -3.99 14.89
N ILE A 90 1.17 -4.22 14.31
CA ILE A 90 1.44 -5.35 13.42
C ILE A 90 2.60 -6.16 14.01
N ALA A 91 2.33 -7.43 14.31
CA ALA A 91 3.33 -8.40 14.75
C ALA A 91 3.76 -9.30 13.58
N PHE A 92 5.05 -9.32 13.30
CA PHE A 92 5.65 -10.12 12.23
C PHE A 92 6.10 -11.48 12.74
N THR A 93 6.17 -12.46 11.83
CA THR A 93 6.53 -13.85 12.18
C THR A 93 7.96 -14.00 12.73
N ASN A 94 8.84 -13.04 12.49
CA ASN A 94 10.20 -13.01 13.07
C ASN A 94 10.26 -12.39 14.48
N GLY A 95 9.13 -11.95 15.03
CA GLY A 95 9.02 -11.33 16.35
C GLY A 95 9.09 -9.80 16.35
N LEU A 96 9.29 -9.15 15.20
CA LEU A 96 9.21 -7.69 15.09
C LEU A 96 7.78 -7.24 15.36
N VAL A 97 7.60 -6.18 16.15
CA VAL A 97 6.30 -5.54 16.35
C VAL A 97 6.39 -4.06 16.01
N LEU A 98 5.54 -3.62 15.09
CA LEU A 98 5.46 -2.23 14.63
C LEU A 98 4.11 -1.62 14.98
N ASP A 99 4.14 -0.39 15.50
CA ASP A 99 2.97 0.47 15.57
C ASP A 99 2.97 1.40 14.36
N LEU A 100 1.93 1.32 13.55
CA LEU A 100 1.66 2.27 12.47
C LEU A 100 1.05 3.54 13.05
N GLU A 101 1.67 4.69 12.79
CA GLU A 101 1.14 6.00 13.17
C GLU A 101 0.00 6.42 12.23
N PRO A 102 -0.79 7.46 12.56
CA PRO A 102 -1.80 8.01 11.68
C PRO A 102 -1.23 8.50 10.35
N ASN A 103 -2.06 8.52 9.31
CA ASN A 103 -1.68 8.93 7.95
C ASN A 103 -0.52 8.13 7.36
N SER A 104 -0.44 6.83 7.68
CA SER A 104 0.62 5.94 7.21
C SER A 104 0.13 4.97 6.16
N LEU A 105 1.03 4.63 5.24
CA LEU A 105 0.79 3.64 4.20
C LEU A 105 1.98 2.69 4.15
N LEU A 106 1.70 1.43 4.43
CA LEU A 106 2.67 0.34 4.49
C LEU A 106 2.38 -0.70 3.42
N VAL A 107 3.42 -1.21 2.76
CA VAL A 107 3.35 -2.36 1.85
C VAL A 107 4.29 -3.46 2.33
N LEU A 108 3.79 -4.70 2.37
CA LEU A 108 4.58 -5.87 2.69
C LEU A 108 5.11 -6.49 1.40
N GLU A 109 6.41 -6.63 1.25
CA GLU A 109 7.05 -7.15 0.04
C GLU A 109 7.90 -8.38 0.34
N LYS A 110 8.22 -9.16 -0.68
CA LYS A 110 9.08 -10.33 -0.57
C LYS A 110 10.51 -9.99 -1.01
N SER A 111 11.50 -10.26 -0.16
CA SER A 111 12.92 -10.11 -0.52
C SER A 111 13.28 -11.01 -1.71
N LEU A 112 14.14 -10.49 -2.60
CA LEU A 112 14.57 -11.13 -3.83
C LEU A 112 15.81 -12.02 -3.65
N ASP A 113 16.42 -12.00 -2.48
CA ASP A 113 17.62 -12.78 -2.17
C ASP A 113 17.23 -14.26 -2.18
N GLY A 114 17.73 -14.97 -3.20
CA GLY A 114 17.54 -16.40 -3.35
C GLY A 114 17.95 -17.14 -2.08
N GLU A 115 17.13 -18.11 -1.71
CA GLU A 115 17.36 -19.13 -0.67
C GLU A 115 16.90 -18.85 0.77
N SER A 116 16.62 -17.61 1.20
CA SER A 116 16.25 -17.40 2.64
C SER A 116 14.91 -16.76 2.96
N GLY A 117 14.22 -16.08 2.02
CA GLY A 117 12.87 -15.54 2.23
C GLY A 117 12.78 -14.50 3.35
N GLY A 118 12.54 -13.24 3.00
CA GLY A 118 12.34 -12.16 3.97
C GLY A 118 11.22 -11.22 3.56
N VAL A 119 10.73 -10.43 4.53
CA VAL A 119 9.70 -9.41 4.36
C VAL A 119 10.38 -8.05 4.26
N VAL A 120 10.19 -7.35 3.16
CA VAL A 120 10.55 -5.94 3.06
C VAL A 120 9.31 -5.13 3.42
N ILE A 121 9.43 -4.25 4.40
CA ILE A 121 8.37 -3.40 4.94
C ILE A 121 8.57 -2.02 4.34
N SER A 122 7.84 -1.72 3.26
CA SER A 122 7.96 -0.48 2.50
C SER A 122 6.96 0.57 3.01
N PHE A 123 7.46 1.63 3.64
CA PHE A 123 6.67 2.77 4.05
C PHE A 123 6.54 3.75 2.89
N LEU A 124 5.35 3.77 2.31
CA LEU A 124 4.99 4.61 1.20
C LEU A 124 4.61 6.02 1.65
N GLN A 125 4.07 6.14 2.87
CA GLN A 125 3.66 7.39 3.51
C GLN A 125 3.68 7.19 5.03
N GLY A 126 3.88 8.29 5.78
CA GLY A 126 3.74 8.32 7.22
C GLY A 126 4.91 7.69 7.98
N ASN A 127 4.62 7.23 9.18
CA ASN A 127 5.63 6.86 10.18
C ASN A 127 5.24 5.58 10.93
N PHE A 128 6.19 5.05 11.67
CA PHE A 128 6.00 3.89 12.52
C PHE A 128 6.85 4.01 13.79
N LYS A 129 6.48 3.23 14.80
CA LYS A 129 7.30 2.98 15.98
C LYS A 129 7.61 1.50 16.08
N VAL A 130 8.86 1.18 16.39
CA VAL A 130 9.24 -0.19 16.74
C VAL A 130 8.85 -0.40 18.19
N VAL A 131 7.89 -1.29 18.42
CA VAL A 131 7.44 -1.67 19.77
C VAL A 131 8.33 -2.76 20.34
N GLN A 132 8.74 -3.70 19.49
CA GLN A 132 9.61 -4.80 19.86
C GLN A 132 10.51 -5.16 18.68
N GLU A 133 11.81 -5.28 18.95
CA GLU A 133 12.77 -5.76 17.96
C GLU A 133 12.54 -7.25 17.65
N GLY A 134 12.60 -7.60 16.36
CA GLY A 134 12.54 -8.98 15.90
C GLY A 134 13.90 -9.68 16.00
N LYS A 135 13.92 -10.98 15.75
CA LYS A 135 15.18 -11.72 15.58
C LYS A 135 15.93 -11.19 14.36
N ALA A 136 17.27 -11.15 14.46
CA ALA A 136 18.13 -10.69 13.38
C ALA A 136 17.88 -11.45 12.07
N GLY A 137 17.77 -10.68 10.98
CA GLY A 137 17.53 -11.19 9.63
C GLY A 137 16.07 -11.14 9.17
N LYS A 138 15.92 -11.12 7.85
CA LYS A 138 14.68 -11.36 7.08
C LYS A 138 13.56 -10.33 7.20
N VAL A 139 13.74 -9.23 7.93
CA VAL A 139 12.82 -8.09 7.85
C VAL A 139 13.59 -6.80 7.64
N PHE A 140 13.27 -6.09 6.56
CA PHE A 140 13.96 -4.88 6.14
C PHE A 140 12.98 -3.72 6.08
N LEU A 141 13.32 -2.57 6.65
CA LEU A 141 12.47 -1.37 6.61
C LEU A 141 12.94 -0.48 5.47
N ASN A 142 12.08 -0.23 4.49
CA ASN A 142 12.35 0.73 3.42
C ASN A 142 11.51 1.99 3.66
N LYS A 143 12.17 3.07 4.08
CA LYS A 143 11.57 4.39 4.27
C LYS A 143 12.48 5.43 3.64
N ASP A 144 11.92 6.34 2.86
CA ASP A 144 12.67 7.44 2.22
C ASP A 144 13.93 6.97 1.45
N SER A 145 13.85 5.78 0.82
CA SER A 145 14.95 5.12 0.12
C SER A 145 16.12 4.63 0.99
N GLN A 146 15.96 4.60 2.32
CA GLN A 146 16.92 3.99 3.24
C GLN A 146 16.40 2.63 3.71
N VAL A 147 17.17 1.59 3.42
CA VAL A 147 16.95 0.27 4.03
C VAL A 147 17.58 0.32 5.41
N LEU A 148 16.77 0.15 6.46
CA LEU A 148 17.23 0.10 7.85
C LEU A 148 17.03 -1.32 8.38
N ASP A 149 17.98 -1.80 9.18
CA ASP A 149 17.80 -2.99 9.99
C ASP A 149 16.85 -2.72 11.17
N THR A 150 16.51 -3.77 11.92
CA THR A 150 15.57 -3.68 13.06
C THR A 150 16.06 -2.80 14.20
N SER A 151 17.32 -2.36 14.19
CA SER A 151 17.94 -1.48 15.18
C SER A 151 18.17 -0.06 14.66
N GLY A 152 17.63 0.27 13.48
CA GLY A 152 17.77 1.60 12.87
C GLY A 152 19.16 1.87 12.29
N ARG A 153 19.95 0.82 12.02
CA ARG A 153 21.26 0.93 11.37
C ARG A 153 21.15 0.58 9.88
N LEU A 154 22.04 1.15 9.06
CA LEU A 154 22.18 0.69 7.68
C LEU A 154 22.62 -0.79 7.69
N PRO A 155 21.96 -1.68 6.94
CA PRO A 155 22.41 -3.04 6.77
C PRO A 155 23.83 -3.07 6.21
N PRO A 156 24.60 -4.13 6.50
CA PRO A 156 25.88 -4.36 5.84
C PRO A 156 25.69 -4.33 4.31
N LYS A 157 26.64 -3.68 3.62
CA LYS A 157 26.62 -3.33 2.18
C LYS A 157 26.28 -4.49 1.23
N GLU A 158 26.43 -5.73 1.69
CA GLU A 158 26.17 -6.94 0.91
C GLU A 158 24.69 -7.37 0.89
N THR A 159 23.81 -6.76 1.70
CA THR A 159 22.37 -7.11 1.77
C THR A 159 21.47 -6.08 1.08
N ILE A 160 22.03 -5.03 0.49
CA ILE A 160 21.29 -3.90 -0.06
C ILE A 160 21.51 -3.83 -1.58
N ILE A 161 20.58 -4.36 -2.38
CA ILE A 161 20.43 -3.90 -3.77
C ILE A 161 19.37 -2.80 -3.76
N ILE A 162 19.79 -1.58 -3.39
CA ILE A 162 19.09 -0.36 -3.79
C ILE A 162 19.21 -0.27 -5.31
N ALA A 163 18.13 0.19 -5.97
CA ALA A 163 18.10 0.54 -7.38
C ALA A 163 19.38 1.28 -7.81
N PRO A 164 19.93 1.06 -9.02
CA PRO A 164 21.17 1.70 -9.43
C PRO A 164 20.96 3.22 -9.44
N GLU A 165 21.69 3.89 -8.56
CA GLU A 165 21.74 5.34 -8.46
C GLU A 165 22.22 5.91 -9.80
N LEU A 166 21.33 6.65 -10.47
CA LEU A 166 21.66 7.52 -11.60
C LEU A 166 21.97 8.89 -11.01
N ASP A 167 23.25 9.17 -10.76
CA ASP A 167 24.00 10.20 -11.50
C ASP A 167 25.42 10.34 -10.96
N GLN A 168 26.36 10.54 -11.89
CA GLN A 168 27.79 10.74 -11.67
C GLN A 168 28.16 12.23 -11.70
N LEU A 169 29.38 12.52 -11.20
CA LEU A 169 30.33 13.57 -11.57
C LEU A 169 30.57 14.72 -10.57
N ASP A 170 31.81 14.69 -10.07
CA ASP A 170 32.75 15.77 -9.70
C ASP A 170 32.34 16.84 -8.69
N ALA A 171 33.03 16.87 -7.54
CA ALA A 171 34.26 17.67 -7.40
C ALA A 171 34.74 17.67 -5.94
N GLY A 172 36.07 17.56 -5.76
CA GLY A 172 36.80 18.28 -4.72
C GLY A 172 36.93 17.61 -3.37
N GLU A 173 38.15 17.17 -3.07
CA GLU A 173 38.70 17.05 -1.72
C GLU A 173 38.39 18.31 -0.88
N GLU A 174 38.04 18.13 0.40
CA GLU A 174 38.86 18.65 1.49
C GLU A 174 38.50 18.03 2.84
N GLU A 175 39.54 17.94 3.64
CA GLU A 175 39.71 17.19 4.88
C GLU A 175 39.37 18.06 6.11
N SER A 176 38.94 17.40 7.20
CA SER A 176 39.11 17.83 8.60
C SER A 176 38.31 19.04 9.14
N VAL A 177 37.51 18.79 10.18
CA VAL A 177 37.78 19.17 11.59
C VAL A 177 36.48 19.04 12.41
N ALA A 178 36.57 18.29 13.51
CA ALA A 178 35.51 18.13 14.51
C ALA A 178 35.40 19.31 15.47
N THR A 179 34.19 19.62 15.96
CA THR A 179 33.90 20.00 17.39
C THR A 179 32.37 20.03 17.67
N PRO A 180 31.90 20.09 18.93
CA PRO A 180 30.93 19.11 19.45
C PRO A 180 29.50 19.65 19.62
N THR A 181 28.60 18.69 19.89
CA THR A 181 27.17 18.77 20.19
C THR A 181 26.79 19.76 21.31
N PRO A 182 25.62 20.43 21.22
CA PRO A 182 24.84 20.82 22.40
C PRO A 182 23.68 19.84 22.62
N THR A 183 23.64 19.26 23.83
CA THR A 183 22.57 18.39 24.34
C THR A 183 21.23 19.13 24.39
N PRO A 184 20.11 18.55 23.87
CA PRO A 184 18.79 19.11 24.13
C PRO A 184 18.31 18.74 25.55
N PRO A 185 17.60 19.66 26.25
CA PRO A 185 17.13 19.45 27.62
C PRO A 185 15.98 18.43 27.70
N PRO A 186 15.74 17.82 28.88
CA PRO A 186 14.71 16.79 29.03
C PRO A 186 13.30 17.39 28.94
N VAL A 187 12.52 16.96 27.95
CA VAL A 187 11.11 17.37 27.80
C VAL A 187 10.24 16.59 28.79
N GLN A 188 9.55 17.33 29.65
CA GLN A 188 8.60 16.80 30.63
C GLN A 188 7.25 16.46 29.96
N ILE A 189 6.69 15.30 30.30
CA ILE A 189 5.41 14.82 29.78
C ILE A 189 4.26 15.47 30.55
N SER A 190 3.54 16.41 29.92
CA SER A 190 2.24 16.91 30.42
C SER A 190 1.07 16.19 29.73
N ARG A 191 0.15 15.64 30.52
CA ARG A 191 -1.05 14.89 30.09
C ARG A 191 -1.92 15.66 29.08
N PRO A 192 -2.49 15.00 28.05
CA PRO A 192 -3.45 15.64 27.16
C PRO A 192 -4.84 15.78 27.80
N ARG A 193 -5.44 16.96 27.58
CA ARG A 193 -6.80 17.35 27.98
C ARG A 193 -7.84 16.65 27.08
N PRO A 194 -9.02 16.24 27.59
CA PRO A 194 -10.05 15.62 26.75
C PRO A 194 -10.76 16.68 25.91
N THR A 195 -10.81 16.47 24.59
CA THR A 195 -11.58 17.27 23.62
C THR A 195 -12.82 16.52 23.10
N PRO A 196 -13.84 17.24 22.59
CA PRO A 196 -15.22 16.78 22.54
C PRO A 196 -15.54 15.83 21.38
N LYS A 197 -16.62 15.06 21.58
CA LYS A 197 -17.17 14.01 20.72
C LYS A 197 -17.49 14.52 19.29
N PRO A 198 -17.06 13.83 18.21
CA PRO A 198 -17.36 14.23 16.84
C PRO A 198 -18.68 13.67 16.32
N THR A 199 -19.44 14.54 15.64
CA THR A 199 -20.68 14.28 14.88
C THR A 199 -20.34 13.60 13.54
N PRO A 200 -21.18 12.71 12.97
CA PRO A 200 -20.81 11.91 11.80
C PRO A 200 -20.82 12.73 10.50
N VAL A 201 -19.69 12.72 9.79
CA VAL A 201 -19.53 13.34 8.46
C VAL A 201 -19.87 12.31 7.37
N ARG A 202 -20.67 12.76 6.39
CA ARG A 202 -21.23 12.02 5.26
C ARG A 202 -20.12 11.46 4.33
N ALA A 203 -20.26 10.20 3.90
CA ALA A 203 -19.30 9.53 3.02
C ALA A 203 -19.17 10.25 1.67
N LYS A 204 -17.94 10.59 1.29
CA LYS A 204 -17.55 11.26 0.04
C LYS A 204 -17.34 10.23 -1.10
N GLU A 205 -17.68 10.60 -2.32
CA GLU A 205 -17.75 9.74 -3.52
C GLU A 205 -16.36 9.54 -4.17
N SER A 206 -15.78 8.34 -4.02
CA SER A 206 -14.48 7.96 -4.60
C SER A 206 -14.59 7.50 -6.07
N LEU A 207 -13.46 7.43 -6.79
CA LEU A 207 -13.40 6.85 -8.14
C LEU A 207 -13.59 5.32 -8.09
N PRO A 208 -14.42 4.74 -8.98
CA PRO A 208 -14.59 3.30 -9.02
C PRO A 208 -13.39 2.61 -9.67
N ASP A 209 -13.11 1.39 -9.20
CA ASP A 209 -11.91 0.60 -9.57
C ASP A 209 -11.80 0.31 -11.07
N ASP A 210 -12.93 0.00 -11.71
CA ASP A 210 -13.03 -0.31 -13.13
C ASP A 210 -12.67 0.91 -13.98
N TYR A 211 -13.07 2.10 -13.55
CA TYR A 211 -12.69 3.36 -14.15
C TYR A 211 -11.17 3.57 -14.04
N ILE A 212 -10.57 3.36 -12.87
CA ILE A 212 -9.12 3.52 -12.68
C ILE A 212 -8.36 2.56 -13.61
N ALA A 213 -8.74 1.29 -13.62
CA ALA A 213 -8.13 0.29 -14.49
C ALA A 213 -8.29 0.64 -15.98
N SER A 214 -9.43 1.23 -16.37
CA SER A 214 -9.67 1.67 -17.75
C SER A 214 -8.74 2.80 -18.17
N VAL A 215 -8.45 3.77 -17.30
CA VAL A 215 -7.54 4.89 -17.56
C VAL A 215 -6.11 4.37 -17.74
N VAL A 216 -5.66 3.49 -16.87
CA VAL A 216 -4.32 2.86 -17.00
C VAL A 216 -4.24 2.03 -18.28
N LYS A 217 -5.27 1.25 -18.61
CA LYS A 217 -5.32 0.43 -19.83
C LYS A 217 -5.24 1.29 -21.10
N LYS A 218 -5.79 2.50 -21.11
CA LYS A 218 -5.65 3.45 -22.23
C LYS A 218 -4.19 3.86 -22.49
N GLN A 219 -3.31 3.77 -21.48
CA GLN A 219 -1.88 4.04 -21.64
C GLN A 219 -1.08 2.87 -22.23
N LYS A 220 -1.71 1.71 -22.47
CA LYS A 220 -1.04 0.52 -23.01
C LYS A 220 -0.21 0.80 -24.27
N PRO A 221 -0.64 1.61 -25.27
CA PRO A 221 0.19 1.92 -26.43
C PRO A 221 1.49 2.65 -26.06
N PHE A 222 1.43 3.57 -25.08
CA PHE A 222 2.60 4.32 -24.61
C PHE A 222 3.57 3.42 -23.85
N LEU A 223 3.05 2.55 -22.97
CA LEU A 223 3.84 1.55 -22.25
C LEU A 223 4.49 0.55 -23.21
N ASN A 224 3.77 0.11 -24.24
CA ASN A 224 4.31 -0.77 -25.28
C ASN A 224 5.45 -0.11 -26.06
N ARG A 225 5.44 1.21 -26.25
CA ARG A 225 6.57 1.93 -26.86
C ARG A 225 7.80 1.92 -25.97
N CYS A 226 7.64 2.11 -24.66
CA CYS A 226 8.74 1.97 -23.70
C CYS A 226 9.34 0.55 -23.78
N TYR A 227 8.48 -0.46 -23.83
CA TYR A 227 8.92 -1.85 -23.92
C TYR A 227 9.56 -2.21 -25.26
N ALA A 228 9.02 -1.72 -26.38
CA ALA A 228 9.63 -1.93 -27.69
C ALA A 228 11.05 -1.36 -27.78
N GLN A 229 11.33 -0.25 -27.09
CA GLN A 229 12.69 0.29 -27.00
C GLN A 229 13.62 -0.66 -26.23
N HIS A 230 13.15 -1.27 -25.15
CA HIS A 230 13.88 -2.29 -24.41
C HIS A 230 14.15 -3.54 -25.27
N LEU A 231 13.14 -4.01 -26.01
CA LEU A 231 13.26 -5.20 -26.88
C LEU A 231 14.27 -5.03 -28.02
N ARG A 232 14.58 -3.81 -28.44
CA ARG A 232 15.67 -3.57 -29.41
C ARG A 232 17.04 -3.98 -28.89
N LEU A 233 17.23 -3.92 -27.57
CA LEU A 233 18.46 -4.32 -26.89
C LEU A 233 18.37 -5.77 -26.41
N ASN A 234 17.18 -6.20 -25.95
CA ASN A 234 16.94 -7.53 -25.40
C ASN A 234 15.70 -8.18 -26.05
N PRO A 235 15.82 -8.81 -27.23
CA PRO A 235 14.67 -9.24 -28.03
C PRO A 235 13.75 -10.30 -27.37
N ASN A 236 14.28 -11.06 -26.41
CA ASN A 236 13.56 -12.11 -25.69
C ASN A 236 13.25 -11.74 -24.24
N ALA A 237 13.46 -10.48 -23.85
CA ALA A 237 13.13 -10.04 -22.51
C ALA A 237 11.61 -10.13 -22.30
N SER A 238 11.20 -10.50 -21.09
CA SER A 238 9.82 -10.43 -20.61
C SER A 238 9.88 -10.22 -19.11
N GLY A 239 8.78 -9.74 -18.53
CA GLY A 239 8.80 -9.47 -17.10
C GLY A 239 7.62 -8.69 -16.56
N LYS A 240 7.74 -8.30 -15.30
CA LYS A 240 6.67 -7.66 -14.54
C LYS A 240 7.22 -6.44 -13.82
N MET A 241 6.41 -5.39 -13.77
CA MET A 241 6.71 -4.17 -13.04
C MET A 241 5.50 -3.78 -12.18
N SER A 242 5.69 -3.67 -10.88
CA SER A 242 4.70 -3.18 -9.93
C SER A 242 4.97 -1.70 -9.66
N ILE A 243 3.98 -0.87 -9.93
CA ILE A 243 4.04 0.58 -9.77
C ILE A 243 3.06 1.04 -8.68
N SER A 244 3.39 2.16 -8.05
CA SER A 244 2.52 2.89 -7.13
C SER A 244 2.39 4.34 -7.57
N PHE A 245 1.18 4.88 -7.50
CA PHE A 245 0.91 6.30 -7.75
C PHE A 245 -0.32 6.76 -6.97
N THR A 246 -0.41 8.05 -6.73
CA THR A 246 -1.54 8.68 -6.04
C THR A 246 -2.37 9.46 -7.06
N VAL A 247 -3.69 9.32 -7.01
CA VAL A 247 -4.64 10.12 -7.77
C VAL A 247 -5.22 11.18 -6.84
N GLU A 248 -4.92 12.44 -7.13
CA GLU A 248 -5.40 13.60 -6.38
C GLU A 248 -6.88 13.90 -6.72
N PRO A 249 -7.64 14.58 -5.84
CA PRO A 249 -9.06 14.92 -6.08
C PRO A 249 -9.31 15.74 -7.36
N ASP A 250 -8.31 16.50 -7.81
CA ASP A 250 -8.32 17.26 -9.06
C ASP A 250 -8.07 16.40 -10.32
N GLY A 251 -7.86 15.09 -10.15
CA GLY A 251 -7.62 14.12 -11.20
C GLY A 251 -6.16 14.01 -11.64
N ASN A 252 -5.24 14.74 -11.00
CA ASN A 252 -3.80 14.65 -11.28
C ASN A 252 -3.18 13.41 -10.65
N VAL A 253 -2.09 12.94 -11.27
CA VAL A 253 -1.29 11.84 -10.74
C VAL A 253 -0.03 12.37 -10.09
N THR A 254 0.19 12.00 -8.84
CA THR A 254 1.37 12.36 -8.03
C THR A 254 2.06 11.11 -7.48
N SER A 255 3.24 11.28 -6.89
CA SER A 255 3.96 10.22 -6.15
C SER A 255 4.17 8.93 -6.96
N VAL A 256 4.42 9.04 -8.26
CA VAL A 256 4.62 7.88 -9.14
C VAL A 256 5.98 7.25 -8.85
N ARG A 257 5.98 5.97 -8.51
CA ARG A 257 7.21 5.21 -8.24
C ARG A 257 7.07 3.75 -8.62
N ILE A 258 8.22 3.13 -8.88
CA ILE A 258 8.31 1.68 -9.08
C ILE A 258 8.50 1.04 -7.72
N LEU A 259 7.58 0.15 -7.35
CA LEU A 259 7.73 -0.69 -6.16
C LEU A 259 8.68 -1.85 -6.46
N ARG A 260 8.51 -2.49 -7.63
CA ARG A 260 9.30 -3.66 -8.04
C ARG A 260 9.36 -3.81 -9.56
N SER A 261 10.47 -4.31 -10.08
CA SER A 261 10.60 -4.70 -11.49
C SER A 261 11.43 -5.98 -11.61
N THR A 262 11.00 -6.94 -12.44
CA THR A 262 11.85 -8.07 -12.86
C THR A 262 12.74 -7.70 -14.06
N ILE A 263 12.52 -6.53 -14.67
CA ILE A 263 13.31 -6.00 -15.78
C ILE A 263 14.18 -4.88 -15.22
N ALA A 264 15.49 -5.15 -15.16
CA ALA A 264 16.52 -4.23 -14.69
C ALA A 264 16.99 -3.30 -15.83
N ASP A 265 16.07 -2.58 -16.47
CA ASP A 265 16.39 -1.55 -17.46
C ASP A 265 15.91 -0.17 -16.97
N PRO A 266 16.83 0.72 -16.55
CA PRO A 266 16.50 2.08 -16.12
C PRO A 266 15.77 2.91 -17.17
N ARG A 267 16.01 2.67 -18.47
CA ARG A 267 15.37 3.42 -19.57
C ARG A 267 13.90 3.02 -19.69
N LEU A 268 13.61 1.72 -19.61
CA LEU A 268 12.24 1.22 -19.56
C LEU A 268 11.50 1.78 -18.34
N GLN A 269 12.13 1.70 -17.16
CA GLN A 269 11.58 2.18 -15.90
C GLN A 269 11.22 3.66 -15.95
N LYS A 270 12.17 4.53 -16.37
CA LYS A 270 11.95 5.97 -16.51
C LYS A 270 10.86 6.31 -17.53
N CYS A 271 10.84 5.61 -18.66
CA CYS A 271 9.80 5.79 -19.68
C CYS A 271 8.41 5.42 -19.13
N THR A 272 8.30 4.31 -18.40
CA THR A 272 7.05 3.87 -17.75
C THR A 272 6.56 4.90 -16.74
N LEU A 273 7.42 5.41 -15.85
CA LEU A 273 7.06 6.46 -14.89
C LEU A 273 6.52 7.71 -15.58
N THR A 274 7.21 8.18 -16.63
CA THR A 274 6.82 9.37 -17.40
C THR A 274 5.43 9.22 -18.06
N VAL A 275 5.09 8.00 -18.52
CA VAL A 275 3.78 7.72 -19.10
C VAL A 275 2.68 7.84 -18.06
N LEU A 276 2.94 7.36 -16.84
CA LEU A 276 1.97 7.30 -15.75
C LEU A 276 1.73 8.68 -15.12
N GLU A 277 2.79 9.47 -14.95
CA GLU A 277 2.71 10.86 -14.45
C GLU A 277 1.82 11.75 -15.33
N ARG A 278 1.71 11.44 -16.62
CA ARG A 278 0.90 12.20 -17.58
C ARG A 278 -0.55 11.76 -17.65
N MET A 279 -0.94 10.73 -16.90
CA MET A 279 -2.33 10.30 -16.85
C MET A 279 -3.21 11.38 -16.21
N LYS A 280 -4.45 11.45 -16.67
CA LYS A 280 -5.48 12.32 -16.12
C LYS A 280 -6.73 11.52 -15.80
N PHE A 281 -7.20 11.66 -14.58
CA PHE A 281 -8.45 11.09 -14.09
C PHE A 281 -9.53 12.17 -14.09
N LYS A 282 -10.80 11.75 -14.01
CA LYS A 282 -11.88 12.68 -13.69
C LYS A 282 -11.68 13.18 -12.25
N THR A 283 -12.09 14.42 -12.00
CA THR A 283 -12.17 14.96 -10.64
C THR A 283 -13.17 14.15 -9.81
N PHE A 284 -12.95 14.07 -8.51
CA PHE A 284 -13.83 13.38 -7.59
C PHE A 284 -13.82 14.06 -6.22
N ASP A 285 -14.90 13.87 -5.47
CA ASP A 285 -15.04 14.42 -4.13
C ASP A 285 -14.59 13.35 -3.13
N GLY A 286 -13.36 13.46 -2.61
CA GLY A 286 -12.82 12.44 -1.72
C GLY A 286 -11.38 12.73 -1.29
N ASP A 287 -10.80 11.79 -0.56
CA ASP A 287 -9.37 11.82 -0.21
C ASP A 287 -8.53 11.27 -1.36
N PRO A 288 -7.24 11.64 -1.49
CA PRO A 288 -6.36 11.10 -2.51
C PRO A 288 -6.32 9.57 -2.52
N ILE A 289 -6.35 8.98 -3.72
CA ILE A 289 -6.47 7.52 -3.90
C ILE A 289 -5.09 6.95 -4.27
N VAL A 290 -4.55 6.08 -3.41
CA VAL A 290 -3.29 5.38 -3.72
C VAL A 290 -3.53 4.08 -4.48
N VAL A 291 -2.98 4.02 -5.69
CA VAL A 291 -3.15 2.94 -6.65
C VAL A 291 -1.84 2.18 -6.80
N ASN A 292 -1.92 0.85 -6.59
CA ASN A 292 -0.84 -0.08 -6.90
C ASN A 292 -1.29 -0.89 -8.12
N TYR A 293 -0.49 -0.90 -9.18
CA TYR A 293 -0.86 -1.52 -10.46
C TYR A 293 0.27 -2.40 -11.00
N PRO A 294 0.02 -3.69 -11.31
CA PRO A 294 0.99 -4.54 -11.98
C PRO A 294 0.94 -4.36 -13.50
N ILE A 295 2.10 -4.17 -14.12
CA ILE A 295 2.29 -4.18 -15.58
C ILE A 295 3.05 -5.46 -15.94
N ASN A 296 2.47 -6.24 -16.85
CA ASN A 296 3.16 -7.39 -17.46
C ASN A 296 3.66 -6.97 -18.84
N PHE A 297 4.94 -7.22 -19.10
CA PHE A 297 5.62 -7.01 -20.36
C PHE A 297 5.89 -8.37 -21.00
N GLU A 298 5.20 -8.62 -22.10
CA GLU A 298 5.21 -9.86 -22.90
C GLU A 298 5.31 -9.49 -24.38
#